data_AF-A0A0R3TG51-F1
#
_entry.id   AF-A0A0R3TG51-F1
#
_cell.length_a   1.000
_cell.length_b   1.000
_cell.length_c   1.000
_cell.angle_alpha   90.00
_cell.angle_beta   90.00
_cell.angle_gamma   90.00
#
_symmetry.space_group_name_H-M   'P 1'
#
loop_
_entity.id
_entity.type
_entity.pdbx_description
1 polymer ?
#
loop_
_entity_poly.entity_id
_entity_poly.type
_entity_poly.pdbx_seq_one_letter_code
_entity_poly.pdbx_strand_id
1 'polypeptide(L)'
;MASNGEAVVSQADKNVEMWRIKKLIKSLEAARGNGTSMISLIIPPKDQITRISKLLAEEYGTASNIKSRVNRLSVLSAITSVQQRLKLYNRVPTNGLVVYCGTIITDDGKEKKVNIDFEPFRPVNTSLYL
;
A
#
# COMPACT_ATOMS: atom_id res chain seq x y z
N MET A 1 13.42 -0.86 -37.88
CA MET A 1 12.93 0.19 -36.95
C MET A 1 11.91 -0.49 -36.05
N ALA A 2 12.02 -0.62 -34.72
CA ALA A 2 12.93 -0.04 -33.74
C ALA A 2 13.37 -1.13 -32.73
N SER A 3 14.53 -0.89 -32.14
CA SER A 3 15.25 -1.66 -31.14
C SER A 3 14.42 -2.08 -29.91
N ASN A 4 14.42 -3.37 -29.60
CA ASN A 4 14.13 -3.90 -28.26
C ASN A 4 15.21 -3.41 -27.29
N GLY A 5 14.89 -2.39 -26.50
CA GLY A 5 15.65 -1.97 -25.33
C GLY A 5 15.12 -2.63 -24.07
N GLU A 6 15.27 -3.95 -23.94
CA GLU A 6 15.18 -4.56 -22.61
C GLU A 6 16.48 -4.26 -21.87
N ALA A 7 16.46 -3.25 -21.01
CA ALA A 7 17.53 -3.00 -20.07
C ALA A 7 17.74 -4.27 -19.24
N VAL A 8 18.86 -4.97 -19.45
CA VAL A 8 19.24 -6.15 -18.70
C VAL A 8 19.58 -5.69 -17.28
N VAL A 9 18.57 -5.63 -16.41
CA VAL A 9 18.73 -5.22 -15.02
C VAL A 9 19.70 -6.21 -14.36
N SER A 10 20.86 -5.71 -13.92
CA SER A 10 21.92 -6.52 -13.31
C SER A 10 21.39 -7.32 -12.13
N GLN A 11 21.87 -8.55 -11.93
CA GLN A 11 21.53 -9.32 -10.73
C GLN A 11 21.85 -8.56 -9.44
N ALA A 12 22.86 -7.68 -9.46
CA ALA A 12 23.19 -6.81 -8.34
C ALA A 12 22.06 -5.81 -8.03
N ASP A 13 21.49 -5.17 -9.05
CA ASP A 13 20.40 -4.20 -8.87
C ASP A 13 19.13 -4.89 -8.33
N LYS A 14 18.80 -6.07 -8.86
CA LYS A 14 17.67 -6.88 -8.36
C LYS A 14 17.84 -7.27 -6.90
N ASN A 15 19.06 -7.61 -6.48
CA ASN A 15 19.36 -7.96 -5.09
C ASN A 15 19.27 -6.75 -4.16
N VAL A 16 19.71 -5.58 -4.62
CA VAL A 16 19.60 -4.32 -3.86
C VAL A 16 18.13 -3.93 -3.68
N GLU A 17 17.31 -4.01 -4.73
CA GLU A 17 15.88 -3.69 -4.64
C GLU A 17 15.11 -4.71 -3.79
N MET A 18 15.42 -6.00 -3.90
CA MET A 18 14.85 -7.02 -3.01
C MET A 18 15.20 -6.74 -1.54
N TRP A 19 16.44 -6.33 -1.26
CA TRP A 19 16.85 -5.93 0.08
C TRP A 19 16.11 -4.68 0.56
N ARG A 20 15.91 -3.68 -0.30
CA ARG A 20 15.12 -2.47 0.03
C ARG A 20 13.68 -2.82 0.39
N ILE A 21 13.01 -3.67 -0.40
CA ILE A 21 11.64 -4.10 -0.15
C ILE A 21 11.56 -4.91 1.16
N LYS A 22 12.47 -5.87 1.39
CA LYS A 22 12.51 -6.64 2.64
C LYS A 22 12.74 -5.73 3.86
N LYS A 23 13.63 -4.74 3.73
CA LYS A 23 13.88 -3.76 4.79
C LYS A 23 12.67 -2.86 5.03
N LEU A 24 11.95 -2.50 3.98
CA LEU A 24 10.69 -1.74 4.05
C LEU A 24 9.61 -2.52 4.81
N ILE A 25 9.37 -3.78 4.42
CA ILE A 25 8.40 -4.65 5.11
C ILE A 25 8.77 -4.78 6.59
N LYS A 26 10.04 -5.07 6.90
CA LYS A 26 10.51 -5.19 8.28
C LYS A 26 10.33 -3.89 9.08
N SER A 27 10.54 -2.74 8.44
CA SER A 27 10.36 -1.43 9.08
C SER A 27 8.88 -1.11 9.31
N LEU A 28 8.01 -1.51 8.38
CA LEU A 28 6.56 -1.33 8.49
C LEU A 28 5.94 -2.28 9.53
N GLU A 29 6.42 -3.53 9.64
CA GLU A 29 6.04 -4.47 10.70
C GLU A 29 6.51 -4.01 12.08
N ALA A 30 7.70 -3.41 12.17
CA ALA A 30 8.22 -2.85 13.41
C ALA A 30 7.50 -1.55 13.81
N ALA A 31 6.97 -0.81 12.85
CA ALA A 31 6.22 0.42 13.09
C ALA A 31 4.84 0.08 13.68
N ARG A 32 4.78 -0.03 15.01
CA ARG A 32 3.51 -0.09 15.74
C ARG A 32 2.78 1.25 15.59
N GLY A 33 1.72 1.26 14.78
CA GLY A 33 0.73 2.34 14.79
C GLY A 33 -0.06 2.35 16.10
N ASN A 34 -0.70 3.47 16.41
CA ASN A 34 -1.57 3.62 17.59
C ASN A 34 -2.96 2.99 17.34
N GLY A 35 -2.99 1.67 17.09
CA GLY A 35 -4.22 0.92 16.75
C GLY A 35 -4.47 0.79 15.24
N THR A 36 -5.75 0.92 14.82
CA THR A 36 -6.28 0.65 13.46
C THR A 36 -5.93 1.74 12.43
N SER A 37 -4.70 2.22 12.43
CA SER A 37 -4.28 3.41 11.67
C SER A 37 -3.40 3.08 10.46
N MET A 38 -3.18 1.79 10.16
CA MET A 38 -2.38 1.31 9.05
C MET A 38 -3.24 0.42 8.17
N ILE A 39 -3.30 0.73 6.88
CA ILE A 39 -3.93 -0.10 5.85
C ILE A 39 -2.83 -0.65 4.95
N SER A 40 -2.83 -1.97 4.80
CA SER A 40 -1.97 -2.70 3.87
C SER A 40 -2.83 -3.29 2.77
N LEU A 41 -2.72 -2.74 1.57
CA LEU A 41 -3.46 -3.16 0.39
C LEU A 41 -2.51 -3.80 -0.61
N ILE A 42 -2.73 -5.09 -0.90
CA ILE A 42 -2.01 -5.83 -1.92
C ILE A 42 -2.99 -6.20 -3.03
N ILE A 43 -2.73 -5.71 -4.24
CA ILE A 43 -3.55 -5.94 -5.41
C ILE A 43 -2.81 -6.89 -6.35
N PRO A 44 -3.37 -8.08 -6.63
CA PRO A 44 -2.74 -9.04 -7.52
C PRO A 44 -2.75 -8.52 -8.96
N PRO A 45 -1.79 -8.96 -9.80
CA PRO A 45 -1.82 -8.64 -11.21
C PRO A 45 -3.08 -9.24 -11.83
N LYS A 46 -3.69 -8.51 -12.79
CA LYS A 46 -4.98 -8.81 -13.45
C LYS A 46 -6.24 -8.40 -12.69
N ASP A 47 -6.16 -7.92 -11.45
CA ASP A 47 -7.32 -7.29 -10.81
C ASP A 47 -7.57 -5.88 -11.40
N GLN A 48 -8.78 -5.37 -11.22
CA GLN A 48 -9.18 -4.05 -11.69
C GLN A 48 -9.12 -3.04 -10.54
N ILE A 49 -8.49 -1.88 -10.80
CA ILE A 49 -8.45 -0.76 -9.86
C ILE A 49 -9.87 -0.32 -9.44
N THR A 50 -10.83 -0.38 -10.35
CA THR A 50 -12.25 -0.06 -10.10
C THR A 50 -12.87 -0.95 -9.03
N ARG A 51 -12.57 -2.25 -9.04
CA ARG A 51 -13.09 -3.22 -8.06
C ARG A 51 -12.57 -2.89 -6.66
N ILE A 52 -11.28 -2.61 -6.54
CA ILE A 52 -10.66 -2.22 -5.26
C ILE A 52 -11.16 -0.86 -4.79
N SER A 53 -11.37 0.10 -5.70
CA SER A 53 -11.95 1.40 -5.37
C SER A 53 -13.36 1.27 -4.80
N LYS A 54 -14.17 0.36 -5.34
CA LYS A 54 -15.52 0.05 -4.83
C LYS A 54 -15.45 -0.56 -3.43
N LEU A 55 -14.56 -1.55 -3.22
CA LEU A 55 -14.35 -2.16 -1.90
C LEU A 55 -13.99 -1.09 -0.85
N LEU A 56 -13.03 -0.21 -1.17
CA LEU A 56 -12.64 0.88 -0.25
C LEU A 56 -13.78 1.85 0.05
N ALA A 57 -14.70 2.08 -0.89
CA ALA A 57 -15.88 2.92 -0.66
C ALA A 57 -16.90 2.26 0.28
N GLU A 58 -17.10 0.94 0.14
CA GLU A 58 -17.94 0.15 1.04
C GLU A 58 -17.32 0.11 2.46
N GLU A 59 -16.01 -0.10 2.56
CA GLU A 59 -15.25 -0.04 3.81
C GLU A 59 -15.31 1.34 4.46
N TYR A 60 -15.26 2.42 3.67
CA TYR A 60 -15.44 3.79 4.18
C TYR A 60 -16.83 3.97 4.83
N GLY A 61 -17.88 3.46 4.17
CA GLY A 61 -19.24 3.48 4.71
C GLY A 61 -19.35 2.69 6.02
N THR A 62 -18.76 1.50 6.08
CA THR A 62 -18.75 0.67 7.28
C THR A 62 -17.97 1.33 8.43
N ALA A 63 -16.79 1.89 8.13
CA ALA A 63 -15.96 2.60 9.09
C ALA A 63 -16.64 3.84 9.69
N SER A 64 -17.59 4.46 8.97
CA SER A 64 -18.35 5.60 9.48
C SER A 64 -19.23 5.24 10.70
N ASN A 65 -19.59 3.96 10.84
CA ASN A 65 -20.39 3.46 11.96
C ASN A 65 -19.56 3.14 13.22
N ILE A 66 -18.23 3.30 13.19
CA ILE A 66 -17.37 3.09 14.36
C ILE A 66 -17.77 4.08 15.47
N LYS A 67 -18.02 3.55 16.66
CA LYS A 67 -18.49 4.31 17.84
C LYS A 67 -17.42 5.25 18.40
N SER A 68 -16.16 4.82 18.45
CA SER A 68 -15.06 5.67 18.90
C SER A 68 -14.75 6.74 17.86
N ARG A 69 -14.94 8.02 18.21
CA ARG A 69 -14.65 9.16 17.33
C ARG A 69 -13.19 9.14 16.84
N VAL A 70 -12.24 8.85 17.74
CA VAL A 70 -10.80 8.86 17.43
C VAL A 70 -10.47 7.74 16.45
N ASN A 71 -10.96 6.52 16.69
CA ASN A 71 -10.70 5.38 15.80
C ASN A 71 -11.41 5.58 14.45
N ARG A 72 -12.63 6.09 14.46
CA ARG A 72 -13.37 6.42 13.24
C ARG A 72 -12.60 7.40 12.37
N LEU A 73 -12.13 8.52 12.93
CA LEU A 73 -11.36 9.51 12.16
C LEU A 73 -10.06 8.92 11.62
N SER A 74 -9.39 8.07 12.40
CA SER A 74 -8.15 7.42 11.99
C SER A 74 -8.36 6.48 10.81
N VAL A 75 -9.37 5.60 10.89
CA VAL A 75 -9.71 4.65 9.81
C VAL A 75 -10.20 5.38 8.56
N LEU A 76 -11.10 6.37 8.69
CA LEU A 76 -11.58 7.14 7.54
C LEU A 76 -10.43 7.88 6.85
N SER A 77 -9.52 8.50 7.62
CA SER A 77 -8.35 9.18 7.07
C SER A 77 -7.42 8.22 6.32
N ALA A 78 -7.23 7.01 6.84
CA ALA A 78 -6.41 5.99 6.18
C ALA A 78 -7.05 5.53 4.85
N ILE A 79 -8.35 5.22 4.85
CA ILE A 79 -9.08 4.81 3.63
C ILE A 79 -9.04 5.91 2.57
N THR A 80 -9.31 7.17 2.95
CA THR A 80 -9.23 8.31 2.02
C THR A 80 -7.83 8.46 1.44
N SER A 81 -6.78 8.23 2.23
CA SER A 81 -5.40 8.28 1.77
C SER A 81 -5.10 7.19 0.73
N VAL A 82 -5.55 5.96 0.95
CA VAL A 82 -5.41 4.86 -0.02
C VAL A 82 -6.17 5.17 -1.30
N GLN A 83 -7.41 5.65 -1.21
CA GLN A 83 -8.22 6.01 -2.38
C GLN A 83 -7.54 7.10 -3.23
N GLN A 84 -6.92 8.10 -2.59
CA GLN A 84 -6.16 9.13 -3.29
C GLN A 84 -4.93 8.58 -4.01
N ARG A 85 -4.18 7.67 -3.36
CA ARG A 85 -3.05 6.97 -4.00
C ARG A 85 -3.50 6.12 -5.18
N LEU A 86 -4.60 5.38 -5.00
CA LEU A 86 -5.12 4.47 -6.00
C LEU A 86 -5.57 5.19 -7.28
N LYS A 87 -6.06 6.43 -7.16
CA LYS A 87 -6.41 7.28 -8.32
C LYS A 87 -5.23 7.64 -9.22
N LEU A 88 -3.99 7.55 -8.74
CA LEU A 88 -2.80 7.78 -9.56
C LEU A 88 -2.54 6.63 -10.55
N TYR A 89 -3.16 5.47 -10.32
CA TYR A 89 -2.99 4.28 -11.14
C TYR A 89 -4.23 4.03 -12.00
N ASN A 90 -4.10 4.17 -13.32
CA ASN A 90 -5.17 3.83 -14.26
C ASN A 90 -5.36 2.31 -14.42
N ARG A 91 -4.30 1.53 -14.18
CA ARG A 91 -4.29 0.07 -14.29
C ARG A 91 -3.35 -0.54 -13.26
N VAL A 92 -3.62 -1.79 -12.85
CA VAL A 92 -2.70 -2.53 -11.98
C VAL A 92 -1.43 -2.88 -12.77
N PRO A 93 -0.23 -2.64 -12.23
CA PRO A 93 1.03 -3.05 -12.86
C PRO A 93 1.15 -4.57 -13.06
N THR A 94 2.12 -4.99 -13.87
CA THR A 94 2.28 -6.39 -14.30
C THR A 94 2.58 -7.37 -13.17
N ASN A 95 3.24 -6.92 -12.11
CA ASN A 95 3.54 -7.75 -10.94
C ASN A 95 2.55 -7.51 -9.78
N GLY A 96 1.55 -6.66 -9.96
CA GLY A 96 0.63 -6.23 -8.91
C GLY A 96 0.98 -4.85 -8.35
N LEU A 97 0.20 -4.41 -7.35
CA LEU A 97 0.41 -3.14 -6.67
C LEU A 97 0.35 -3.36 -5.17
N VAL A 98 1.35 -2.85 -4.45
CA VAL A 98 1.34 -2.83 -2.99
C VAL A 98 1.23 -1.39 -2.52
N VAL A 99 0.24 -1.11 -1.66
CA VAL A 99 0.00 0.21 -1.08
C VAL A 99 -0.06 0.06 0.44
N TYR A 100 0.80 0.81 1.11
CA TYR A 100 0.79 1.00 2.56
C TYR A 100 0.44 2.44 2.86
N CYS A 101 -0.63 2.64 3.61
CA CYS A 101 -1.05 3.98 4.04
C CYS A 101 -1.44 3.97 5.50
N GLY A 102 -1.01 4.98 6.24
CA GLY A 102 -1.41 5.12 7.63
C GLY A 102 -0.62 6.15 8.41
N THR A 103 -0.84 6.16 9.71
CA THR A 103 -0.06 6.97 10.67
C THR A 103 0.71 6.07 11.61
N ILE A 104 2.02 6.32 11.69
CA ILE A 104 2.91 5.67 12.64
C ILE A 104 3.35 6.69 13.68
N ILE A 105 3.54 6.26 14.92
CA ILE A 105 4.19 7.07 15.94
C ILE A 105 5.69 6.80 15.83
N THR A 106 6.46 7.87 15.66
CA THR A 106 7.93 7.82 15.72
C THR A 106 8.40 7.78 17.17
N ASP A 107 9.63 7.33 17.42
CA ASP A 107 10.19 7.24 18.78
C ASP A 107 10.17 8.59 19.53
N ASP A 108 10.13 9.70 18.80
CA ASP A 108 9.97 11.07 19.33
C ASP A 108 8.53 11.41 19.78
N GLY A 109 7.61 10.44 19.76
CA GLY A 109 6.19 10.63 20.10
C GLY A 109 5.38 11.39 19.04
N LYS A 110 5.97 11.70 17.89
CA LYS A 110 5.29 12.44 16.80
C LYS A 110 4.59 11.49 15.84
N GLU A 111 3.38 11.88 15.44
CA GLU A 111 2.64 11.20 14.37
C GLU A 111 3.26 11.51 13.01
N LYS A 112 3.57 10.45 12.26
CA LYS A 112 4.08 10.53 10.90
C LYS A 112 3.12 9.80 9.97
N LYS A 113 2.66 10.51 8.94
CA LYS A 113 1.91 9.89 7.84
C LYS A 113 2.86 9.11 6.94
N VAL A 114 2.51 7.86 6.70
CA VAL A 114 3.22 6.92 5.84
C VAL A 114 2.32 6.67 4.64
N ASN A 115 2.84 6.93 3.45
CA ASN A 115 2.17 6.70 2.18
C ASN A 115 3.22 6.12 1.25
N ILE A 116 3.18 4.80 1.06
CA ILE A 116 4.17 4.06 0.28
C ILE A 116 3.42 3.19 -0.70
N ASP A 117 3.73 3.36 -1.98
CA ASP A 117 3.19 2.57 -3.07
C ASP A 117 4.35 2.05 -3.93
N PHE A 118 4.32 0.77 -4.29
CA PHE A 118 5.35 0.17 -5.15
C PHE A 118 4.83 -1.07 -5.89
N GLU A 119 5.47 -1.37 -7.03
CA GLU A 119 5.30 -2.63 -7.75
C GLU A 119 6.27 -3.68 -7.18
N PRO A 120 5.79 -4.86 -6.75
CA PRO A 120 6.65 -5.91 -6.23
C PRO A 120 7.43 -6.61 -7.34
N PHE A 121 8.61 -7.14 -7.02
CA PHE A 121 9.50 -7.82 -7.98
C PHE A 121 8.99 -9.17 -8.49
N ARG A 122 8.07 -9.78 -7.76
CA ARG A 122 7.41 -11.02 -8.16
C ARG A 122 5.90 -10.78 -8.15
N PRO A 123 5.16 -11.37 -9.09
CA PRO A 123 3.71 -11.31 -9.08
C PRO A 123 3.17 -11.83 -7.75
N VAL A 124 2.38 -11.01 -7.08
CA VAL A 124 1.75 -11.40 -5.82
C VAL A 124 0.42 -12.07 -6.15
N ASN A 125 0.30 -13.36 -5.86
CA ASN A 125 -0.91 -14.14 -6.14
C ASN A 125 -1.99 -13.95 -5.07
N THR A 126 -1.68 -13.28 -3.96
CA THR A 126 -2.58 -13.13 -2.80
C THR A 126 -3.03 -11.69 -2.69
N SER A 127 -4.34 -11.45 -2.75
CA SER A 127 -4.93 -10.19 -2.32
C SER A 127 -4.95 -10.15 -0.80
N LEU A 128 -4.33 -9.14 -0.19
CA LEU A 128 -4.34 -8.92 1.25
C LEU A 128 -4.90 -7.53 1.54
N TYR A 129 -5.86 -7.47 2.45
CA TYR A 129 -6.41 -6.23 2.98
C TYR A 129 -6.44 -6.36 4.51
N LEU A 130 -5.64 -5.54 5.19
CA LEU A 130 -5.46 -5.49 6.65
C LEU A 130 -5.42 -4.05 7.10
#